data_AF-A0A498NA29-F1
#
_entry.id   AF-A0A498NA29-F1
#
_cell.length_a   1.000
_cell.length_b   1.000
_cell.length_c   1.000
_cell.angle_alpha   90.00
_cell.angle_beta   90.00
_cell.angle_gamma   90.00
#
_symmetry.space_group_name_H-M   'P 1'
#
loop_
_entity.id
_entity.type
_entity.pdbx_description
1 polymer ?
#
loop_
_entity_poly.entity_id
_entity_poly.type
_entity_poly.pdbx_seq_one_letter_code
_entity_poly.pdbx_strand_id
1 'polypeptide(L)'
;MLESDYSVDDVANTLKRFLREVKDGVFNGQKNGDSWLRAAGLEDKGEKVHRYQILLSNLTEVNRETLKALIHHLVCVQHLSDENQMTIRNLFIVFGPTLFQTDGKDVTGSQVVEELIQNYCSIFNGSPCEREYPVKELKLYHGCQSKLHPPTP
;
A
#
# COMPACT_ATOMS: atom_id res chain seq x y z
N MET A 1 27.06 -16.04 5.81
CA MET A 1 26.04 -15.08 5.38
C MET A 1 24.73 -15.80 5.65
N LEU A 2 23.93 -15.38 6.64
CA LEU A 2 22.65 -16.02 6.93
C LEU A 2 21.75 -15.75 5.71
N GLU A 3 21.54 -16.76 4.88
CA GLU A 3 20.37 -16.76 4.01
C GLU A 3 19.16 -16.60 4.93
N SER A 4 18.29 -15.63 4.67
CA SER A 4 17.08 -15.50 5.46
C SER A 4 16.27 -16.77 5.28
N ASP A 5 15.90 -17.45 6.36
CA ASP A 5 15.08 -18.67 6.34
C ASP A 5 13.68 -18.48 5.70
N TYR A 6 13.37 -17.29 5.20
CA TYR A 6 12.10 -16.89 4.59
C TYR A 6 12.33 -16.25 3.23
N SER A 7 11.52 -16.66 2.24
CA SER A 7 11.49 -16.01 0.93
C SER A 7 10.73 -14.68 0.98
N VAL A 8 10.94 -13.82 -0.03
CA VAL A 8 10.17 -12.57 -0.20
C VAL A 8 8.67 -12.87 -0.31
N ASP A 9 8.30 -13.97 -0.96
CA ASP A 9 6.92 -14.40 -1.11
C ASP A 9 6.30 -14.80 0.23
N ASP A 10 7.04 -15.49 1.10
CA ASP A 10 6.58 -15.86 2.44
C ASP A 10 6.27 -14.61 3.27
N VAL A 11 7.16 -13.62 3.24
CA VAL A 11 6.98 -12.35 3.96
C VAL A 11 5.77 -11.59 3.41
N ALA A 12 5.66 -11.47 2.08
CA ALA A 12 4.54 -10.78 1.45
C ALA A 12 3.20 -11.47 1.73
N ASN A 13 3.15 -12.80 1.68
CA ASN A 13 1.96 -13.58 2.00
C ASN A 13 1.59 -13.46 3.48
N THR A 14 2.57 -13.48 4.38
CA THR A 14 2.37 -13.28 5.81
C THR A 14 1.78 -11.89 6.10
N LEU A 15 2.30 -10.83 5.46
CA LEU A 15 1.76 -9.48 5.59
C LEU A 15 0.29 -9.40 5.12
N LYS A 16 0.00 -9.91 3.91
CA LYS A 16 -1.37 -9.92 3.37
C LYS A 16 -2.32 -10.69 4.30
N ARG A 17 -1.87 -11.83 4.83
CA ARG A 17 -2.64 -12.65 5.75
C ARG A 17 -2.93 -11.90 7.06
N PHE A 18 -1.92 -11.28 7.66
CA PHE A 18 -2.08 -10.47 8.88
C PHE A 18 -3.14 -9.39 8.71
N LEU A 19 -3.09 -8.63 7.61
CA LEU A 19 -4.05 -7.55 7.32
C LEU A 19 -5.48 -8.08 7.11
N ARG A 20 -5.61 -9.27 6.50
CA ARG A 20 -6.91 -9.92 6.29
C ARG A 20 -7.50 -10.47 7.59
N GLU A 21 -6.67 -10.93 8.52
CA GLU A 21 -7.10 -11.62 9.74
C GLU A 21 -7.20 -10.68 10.96
N VAL A 22 -6.72 -9.43 10.86
CA VAL A 22 -6.81 -8.47 11.96
C VAL A 22 -8.27 -8.20 12.32
N LYS A 23 -8.58 -8.29 13.62
CA LYS A 23 -9.91 -8.03 14.15
C LYS A 23 -10.35 -6.61 13.79
N ASP A 24 -11.58 -6.48 13.30
CA ASP A 24 -12.18 -5.22 12.83
C ASP A 24 -11.46 -4.59 11.61
N GLY A 25 -10.43 -5.22 11.04
CA GLY A 25 -9.71 -4.70 9.87
C GLY A 25 -8.91 -3.42 10.15
N VAL A 26 -8.11 -2.99 9.18
CA VAL A 26 -7.29 -1.77 9.29
C VAL A 26 -8.16 -0.51 9.44
N PHE A 27 -9.41 -0.57 8.99
CA PHE A 27 -10.34 0.55 9.03
C PHE A 27 -11.19 0.64 10.30
N ASN A 28 -10.94 -0.10 11.38
CA ASN A 28 -11.74 -0.05 12.63
C ASN A 28 -13.23 -0.44 12.44
N GLY A 29 -13.47 -1.49 11.66
CA GLY A 29 -14.74 -2.20 11.57
C GLY A 29 -15.53 -1.90 10.30
N GLN A 30 -16.48 -2.78 9.98
CA GLN A 30 -17.28 -2.73 8.75
C GLN A 30 -17.96 -1.37 8.52
N LYS A 31 -18.56 -0.79 9.57
CA LYS A 31 -19.26 0.51 9.47
C LYS A 31 -18.34 1.65 9.05
N ASN A 32 -17.10 1.65 9.55
CA ASN A 32 -16.14 2.66 9.13
C ASN A 32 -15.68 2.36 7.71
N GLY A 33 -15.40 1.09 7.38
CA GLY A 33 -15.13 0.60 6.02
C GLY A 33 -16.13 1.11 4.98
N ASP A 34 -17.43 1.02 5.23
CA ASP A 34 -18.47 1.53 4.32
C ASP A 34 -18.33 3.04 4.04
N SER A 35 -17.80 3.81 4.99
CA SER A 35 -17.57 5.26 4.80
C SER A 35 -16.39 5.52 3.85
N TRP A 36 -15.38 4.66 3.84
CA TRP A 36 -14.30 4.70 2.85
C TRP A 36 -14.79 4.35 1.46
N LEU A 37 -15.65 3.32 1.35
CA LEU A 37 -16.26 2.92 0.08
C LEU A 37 -17.13 4.06 -0.50
N ARG A 38 -17.94 4.71 0.34
CA ARG A 38 -18.72 5.89 -0.06
C ARG A 38 -17.85 7.06 -0.53
N ALA A 39 -16.70 7.28 0.11
CA ALA A 39 -15.77 8.33 -0.30
C ALA A 39 -15.22 8.11 -1.72
N ALA A 40 -14.92 6.86 -2.09
CA ALA A 40 -14.48 6.53 -3.45
C ALA A 40 -15.54 6.86 -4.52
N GLY A 41 -16.82 6.80 -4.16
CA GLY A 41 -17.94 7.12 -5.04
C GLY A 41 -18.18 8.62 -5.28
N LEU A 42 -17.44 9.51 -4.62
CA LEU A 42 -17.48 10.95 -4.93
C LEU A 42 -16.95 11.20 -6.36
N GLU A 43 -17.25 12.34 -6.96
CA GLU A 43 -16.73 12.70 -8.29
C GLU A 43 -15.58 13.71 -8.19
N ASP A 44 -15.72 14.71 -7.32
CA ASP A 44 -14.71 15.74 -7.15
C ASP A 44 -13.46 15.22 -6.41
N LYS A 45 -12.30 15.40 -7.05
CA LYS A 45 -11.02 14.93 -6.52
C LYS A 45 -10.63 15.64 -5.22
N GLY A 46 -10.93 16.92 -5.09
CA GLY A 46 -10.61 17.70 -3.89
C GLY A 46 -11.41 17.21 -2.68
N GLU A 47 -12.72 17.04 -2.88
CA GLU A 47 -13.64 16.52 -1.87
C GLU A 47 -13.29 15.08 -1.48
N LYS A 48 -12.88 14.22 -2.44
CA LYS A 48 -12.36 12.88 -2.14
C LYS A 48 -11.17 12.91 -1.19
N VAL A 49 -10.14 13.68 -1.53
CA VAL A 49 -8.92 13.80 -0.72
C VAL A 49 -9.28 14.31 0.67
N HIS A 50 -10.11 15.35 0.75
CA HIS A 50 -10.55 15.90 2.01
C HIS A 50 -11.33 14.87 2.85
N ARG A 51 -12.21 14.10 2.22
CA ARG A 51 -12.95 13.02 2.87
C ARG A 51 -12.04 11.94 3.43
N TYR A 52 -11.02 11.52 2.67
CA TYR A 52 -10.04 10.55 3.17
C TYR A 52 -9.23 11.07 4.34
N GLN A 53 -8.83 12.35 4.34
CA GLN A 53 -8.16 12.97 5.49
C GLN A 53 -9.03 12.94 6.75
N ILE A 54 -10.33 13.23 6.64
CA ILE A 54 -11.27 13.11 7.77
C ILE A 54 -11.35 11.67 8.25
N LEU A 55 -11.51 10.70 7.34
CA LEU A 55 -11.60 9.28 7.69
C LEU A 55 -10.30 8.78 8.37
N LEU A 56 -9.14 9.24 7.93
CA LEU A 56 -7.85 8.98 8.58
C LEU A 56 -7.78 9.53 10.00
N SER A 57 -8.29 10.75 10.23
CA SER A 57 -8.32 11.35 11.56
C SER A 57 -9.23 10.61 12.55
N ASN A 58 -10.22 9.87 12.03
CA ASN A 58 -11.13 9.04 12.83
C ASN A 58 -10.55 7.66 13.17
N LEU A 59 -9.43 7.25 12.54
CA LEU A 59 -8.74 6.03 12.90
C LEU A 59 -7.97 6.22 14.22
N THR A 60 -7.87 5.13 14.97
CA THR A 60 -6.90 4.99 16.06
C THR A 60 -5.50 5.25 15.52
N GLU A 61 -4.62 5.78 16.38
CA GLU A 61 -3.24 6.10 16.00
C GLU A 61 -2.52 4.92 15.35
N VAL A 62 -2.60 3.74 15.98
CA VAL A 62 -1.98 2.51 15.46
C VAL A 62 -2.48 2.17 14.06
N ASN A 63 -3.78 2.23 13.81
CA ASN A 63 -4.37 1.91 12.50
C ASN A 63 -4.00 2.93 11.44
N ARG A 64 -4.00 4.22 11.79
CA ARG A 64 -3.61 5.30 10.89
C ARG A 64 -2.15 5.17 10.47
N GLU A 65 -1.24 4.95 11.41
CA GLU A 65 0.19 4.80 11.11
C GLU A 65 0.46 3.49 10.34
N THR A 66 -0.25 2.41 10.68
CA THR A 66 -0.19 1.14 9.92
C THR A 66 -0.62 1.34 8.48
N LEU A 67 -1.75 2.02 8.24
CA LEU A 67 -2.24 2.30 6.90
C LEU A 67 -1.28 3.23 6.15
N LYS A 68 -0.77 4.28 6.80
CA LYS A 68 0.22 5.19 6.20
C LYS A 68 1.47 4.45 5.75
N ALA A 69 2.05 3.61 6.62
CA ALA A 69 3.24 2.82 6.30
C ALA A 69 2.97 1.82 5.18
N LEU A 70 1.82 1.16 5.18
CA LEU A 70 1.43 0.23 4.13
C LEU A 70 1.28 0.93 2.77
N ILE A 71 0.48 1.99 2.69
CA ILE A 71 0.27 2.70 1.41
C ILE A 71 1.58 3.29 0.91
N HIS A 72 2.43 3.81 1.81
CA HIS A 72 3.77 4.27 1.45
C HIS A 72 4.63 3.15 0.84
N HIS A 73 4.61 1.97 1.44
CA HIS A 73 5.30 0.80 0.90
C HIS A 73 4.79 0.44 -0.51
N LEU A 74 3.47 0.42 -0.73
CA LEU A 74 2.90 0.15 -2.05
C LEU A 74 3.28 1.23 -3.09
N VAL A 75 3.33 2.50 -2.67
CA VAL A 75 3.85 3.59 -3.51
C VAL A 75 5.30 3.31 -3.92
N CYS A 76 6.15 2.85 -3.00
CA CYS A 76 7.55 2.51 -3.33
C CYS A 76 7.63 1.31 -4.28
N VAL A 77 6.84 0.26 -4.04
CA VAL A 77 6.78 -0.93 -4.90
C VAL A 77 6.40 -0.56 -6.34
N GLN A 78 5.39 0.28 -6.55
CA GLN A 78 4.99 0.65 -7.91
C GLN A 78 5.98 1.56 -8.64
N HIS A 79 6.81 2.34 -7.91
CA HIS A 79 7.89 3.12 -8.54
C HIS A 79 9.00 2.24 -9.12
N LEU A 80 9.04 0.96 -8.74
CA LEU A 80 9.94 -0.07 -9.27
C LEU A 80 9.21 -1.03 -10.23
N SER A 81 8.04 -0.65 -10.73
CA SER A 81 7.20 -1.53 -11.57
C SER A 81 7.88 -1.99 -12.87
N ASP A 82 8.83 -1.23 -13.40
CA ASP A 82 9.65 -1.67 -14.55
C ASP A 82 10.50 -2.91 -14.23
N GLU A 83 10.91 -3.07 -12.97
CA GLU A 83 11.72 -4.20 -12.49
C GLU A 83 10.84 -5.31 -11.91
N ASN A 84 9.94 -4.96 -10.98
CA ASN A 84 9.16 -5.94 -10.21
C ASN A 84 7.78 -6.28 -10.82
N GLN A 85 7.39 -5.64 -11.93
CA GLN A 85 6.11 -5.83 -12.63
C GLN A 85 4.85 -5.50 -11.80
N MET A 86 5.00 -4.91 -10.61
CA MET A 86 3.89 -4.54 -9.73
C MET A 86 3.42 -3.12 -10.02
N THR A 87 2.62 -2.96 -11.07
CA THR A 87 1.92 -1.71 -11.36
C THR A 87 0.92 -1.36 -10.26
N ILE A 88 0.50 -0.08 -10.20
CA ILE A 88 -0.57 0.35 -9.29
C ILE A 88 -1.83 -0.51 -9.43
N ARG A 89 -2.18 -0.92 -10.66
CA ARG A 89 -3.30 -1.80 -10.96
C ARG A 89 -3.17 -3.16 -10.28
N ASN A 90 -2.00 -3.77 -10.39
CA ASN A 90 -1.73 -5.07 -9.76
C ASN A 90 -1.80 -4.96 -8.23
N LEU A 91 -1.29 -3.86 -7.67
CA LEU A 91 -1.31 -3.64 -6.22
C LEU A 91 -2.72 -3.47 -5.68
N PHE A 92 -3.54 -2.60 -6.27
CA PHE A 92 -4.87 -2.35 -5.72
C PHE A 92 -5.81 -3.55 -5.87
N ILE A 93 -5.65 -4.37 -6.91
CA ILE A 93 -6.43 -5.60 -7.11
C ILE A 93 -6.14 -6.62 -5.99
N VAL A 94 -4.89 -6.70 -5.54
CA VAL A 94 -4.48 -7.61 -4.47
C VAL A 94 -4.84 -7.04 -3.09
N PHE A 95 -4.59 -5.75 -2.87
CA PHE A 95 -4.73 -5.13 -1.55
C PHE A 95 -6.15 -4.64 -1.23
N GLY A 96 -6.99 -4.35 -2.22
CA GLY A 96 -8.39 -3.98 -2.02
C GLY A 96 -9.16 -5.04 -1.20
N PRO A 97 -9.27 -6.29 -1.69
CA PRO A 97 -9.89 -7.38 -0.95
C PRO A 97 -9.21 -7.69 0.39
N THR A 98 -7.89 -7.52 0.45
CA THR A 98 -7.09 -7.78 1.66
C THR A 98 -7.44 -6.80 2.77
N LEU A 99 -7.55 -5.50 2.47
CA LEU A 99 -7.80 -4.46 3.46
C LEU A 99 -9.28 -4.33 3.85
N PHE A 100 -10.19 -4.60 2.90
CA PHE A 100 -11.62 -4.56 3.15
C PHE A 100 -12.21 -5.92 3.58
N GLN A 101 -11.40 -6.98 3.61
CA GLN A 101 -11.82 -8.32 4.02
C GLN A 101 -13.02 -8.86 3.22
N THR A 102 -13.09 -8.53 1.93
CA THR A 102 -14.27 -8.80 1.06
C THR A 102 -14.15 -10.06 0.22
N ASP A 103 -13.08 -10.87 0.37
CA ASP A 103 -12.79 -12.07 -0.44
C ASP A 103 -12.93 -11.84 -1.96
N GLY A 104 -12.67 -10.61 -2.43
CA GLY A 104 -12.74 -10.22 -3.85
C GLY A 104 -14.14 -9.88 -4.36
N LYS A 105 -15.15 -9.85 -3.49
CA LYS A 105 -16.55 -9.58 -3.86
C LYS A 105 -16.88 -8.10 -4.05
N ASP A 106 -16.06 -7.21 -3.52
CA ASP A 106 -16.27 -5.76 -3.60
C ASP A 106 -15.12 -5.07 -4.35
N VAL A 107 -15.44 -4.60 -5.56
CA VAL A 107 -14.53 -3.84 -6.42
C VAL A 107 -14.26 -2.43 -5.87
N THR A 108 -15.14 -1.89 -5.03
CA THR A 108 -15.05 -0.53 -4.49
C THR A 108 -13.88 -0.41 -3.51
N GLY A 109 -13.58 -1.47 -2.75
CA GLY A 109 -12.41 -1.52 -1.87
C GLY A 109 -11.09 -1.40 -2.65
N SER A 110 -11.05 -1.95 -3.86
CA SER A 110 -9.90 -1.81 -4.76
C SER A 110 -9.72 -0.35 -5.21
N GLN A 111 -10.82 0.34 -5.51
CA GLN A 111 -10.78 1.76 -5.87
C GLN A 111 -10.26 2.64 -4.72
N VAL A 112 -10.65 2.37 -3.47
CA VAL A 112 -10.10 3.10 -2.31
C VAL A 112 -8.59 2.95 -2.26
N VAL A 113 -8.07 1.73 -2.42
CA VAL A 113 -6.61 1.48 -2.38
C VAL A 113 -5.90 2.17 -3.54
N GLU A 114 -6.49 2.16 -4.73
CA GLU A 114 -5.98 2.90 -5.89
C GLU A 114 -5.85 4.40 -5.57
N GLU A 115 -6.92 5.01 -5.07
CA GLU A 115 -6.95 6.45 -4.77
C GLU A 115 -5.96 6.83 -3.66
N LEU A 116 -5.77 5.97 -2.65
CA LEU A 116 -4.78 6.15 -1.59
C LEU A 116 -3.34 6.12 -2.13
N ILE A 117 -3.02 5.20 -3.03
CA ILE A 117 -1.69 5.12 -3.66
C ILE A 117 -1.45 6.34 -4.56
N GLN A 118 -2.41 6.69 -5.42
CA GLN A 118 -2.28 7.81 -6.37
C GLN A 118 -2.15 9.16 -5.68
N ASN A 119 -2.84 9.36 -4.56
CA ASN A 119 -2.94 10.65 -3.88
C ASN A 119 -2.23 10.67 -2.51
N TYR A 120 -1.25 9.77 -2.31
CA TYR A 120 -0.57 9.57 -1.03
C TYR A 120 -0.12 10.88 -0.35
N CYS A 121 0.61 11.75 -1.06
CA CYS A 121 1.13 13.00 -0.48
C CYS A 121 0.01 13.91 0.02
N SER A 122 -1.06 14.07 -0.77
CA SER A 122 -2.18 14.94 -0.41
C SER A 122 -3.00 14.36 0.74
N ILE A 123 -3.19 13.04 0.78
CA ILE A 123 -4.03 12.38 1.78
C ILE A 123 -3.32 12.24 3.12
N PHE A 124 -2.04 11.85 3.13
CA PHE A 124 -1.28 11.59 4.35
C PHE A 124 -0.41 12.77 4.81
N ASN A 125 -0.56 13.94 4.17
CA ASN A 125 0.33 15.10 4.33
C ASN A 125 1.81 14.72 4.19
N GLY A 126 2.08 13.73 3.33
CA GLY A 126 3.42 13.21 3.10
C GLY A 126 4.25 14.18 2.27
N SER A 127 5.51 14.32 2.63
CA SER A 127 6.44 15.14 1.85
C SER A 127 6.86 14.40 0.57
N PRO A 128 7.14 15.10 -0.56
CA PRO A 128 7.58 14.44 -1.79
C PRO A 128 8.85 13.60 -1.60
N CYS A 129 9.73 13.97 -0.66
CA CYS A 129 10.96 13.23 -0.38
C CYS A 129 10.73 11.86 0.25
N GLU A 130 9.64 11.65 1.00
CA GLU A 130 9.28 10.34 1.54
C GLU A 130 9.03 9.33 0.41
N ARG A 131 8.53 9.76 -0.76
CA ARG A 131 8.33 8.86 -1.92
C ARG A 131 9.63 8.41 -2.59
N GLU A 132 10.68 9.22 -2.52
CA GLU A 132 11.91 8.99 -3.28
C GLU A 132 13.00 8.25 -2.49
N TYR A 133 13.07 8.44 -1.17
CA TYR A 133 14.14 7.91 -0.34
C TYR A 133 14.29 6.39 -0.38
N PRO A 134 13.22 5.59 -0.19
CA PRO A 134 13.31 4.13 -0.20
C PRO A 134 13.68 3.58 -1.59
N VAL A 135 13.19 4.22 -2.65
CA VAL A 135 13.44 3.80 -4.03
C VAL A 135 14.92 4.03 -4.41
N LYS A 136 15.51 5.16 -3.99
CA LYS A 136 16.93 5.45 -4.24
C LYS A 136 17.84 4.47 -3.51
N GLU A 137 17.56 4.14 -2.25
CA GLU A 137 18.35 3.15 -1.50
C GLU A 137 18.20 1.74 -2.09
N LEU A 138 16.99 1.34 -2.49
CA LEU A 138 16.76 0.03 -3.12
C LEU A 138 17.46 -0.08 -4.48
N LYS A 139 17.38 0.95 -5.33
CA LYS A 139 18.11 0.99 -6.60
C LYS A 139 19.62 1.01 -6.39
N LEU A 140 20.11 1.70 -5.36
CA LEU A 140 21.52 1.70 -5.00
C LEU A 140 21.96 0.29 -4.55
N TYR A 141 21.14 -0.39 -3.74
CA TYR A 141 21.41 -1.76 -3.30
C TYR A 141 21.42 -2.76 -4.47
N HIS A 142 20.44 -2.70 -5.38
CA HIS A 142 20.40 -3.50 -6.61
C HIS A 142 21.58 -3.18 -7.54
N GLY A 143 21.94 -1.89 -7.68
CA GLY A 143 23.10 -1.43 -8.43
C GLY A 143 24.43 -1.90 -7.84
N CYS A 144 24.51 -2.08 -6.52
CA CYS A 144 25.67 -2.67 -5.85
C CYS A 144 25.72 -4.20 -6.05
N GLN A 145 24.59 -4.91 -5.95
CA GLN A 145 24.55 -6.37 -6.14
C GLN A 145 24.89 -6.80 -7.57
N SER A 146 24.37 -6.08 -8.58
CA SER A 146 24.68 -6.33 -10.00
C SER A 146 26.15 -6.07 -10.37
N LYS A 147 26.86 -5.24 -9.60
CA LYS A 147 28.32 -5.03 -9.72
C LYS A 147 29.16 -6.10 -9.01
N LEU A 148 28.58 -6.80 -8.02
CA LEU A 148 29.26 -7.85 -7.25
C LEU A 148 29.18 -9.22 -7.95
N HIS A 149 28.17 -9.45 -8.79
CA HIS A 149 28.02 -10.66 -9.59
C HIS A 149 27.97 -10.30 -11.09
N PRO A 150 29.13 -10.27 -11.79
CA PRO A 150 29.12 -10.13 -13.24
C PRO A 150 28.38 -11.33 -13.88
N PRO A 151 27.74 -11.15 -15.06
CA PRO A 151 27.08 -12.25 -15.73
C PRO A 151 28.09 -13.36 -16.01
N THR A 152 27.79 -14.56 -15.52
CA THR A 152 28.53 -15.76 -15.86
C THR A 152 28.36 -16.00 -17.37
N PRO A 153 29.46 -16.23 -18.12
CA PRO A 153 29.42 -16.35 -19.58
C PRO A 153 28.52 -17.47 -20.10
#